data_AF-A0A2V7N1R3-F1
#
_entry.id   AF-A0A2V7N1R3-F1
#
_cell.length_a   1.000
_cell.length_b   1.000
_cell.length_c   1.000
_cell.angle_alpha   90.00
_cell.angle_beta   90.00
_cell.angle_gamma   90.00
#
_symmetry.space_group_name_H-M   'P 1'
#
loop_
_entity.id
_entity.type
_entity.pdbx_description
1 polymer ?
#
loop_
_entity_poly.entity_id
_entity_poly.type
_entity_poly.pdbx_seq_one_letter_code
_entity_poly.pdbx_strand_id
1 'polypeptide(L)'
;MKQPVKVGLLMRRRLRELKRTPRELAAAVQVSETYIADLLAGRRRPPAPGRTDVYDRMTKFLRLHRNDLPTCARAERESLGARRRRLHPTVRRALLDLCEPVKARTLARRLGNTRGAALELLIAGRLLEVAQGFVRRQLDDEVGIRVAATREGCNYLDVRMRLLEFLDASPDVLTLEIYEDFVRPRVAAWDLDLDTQAMRIVLRSQEPAPRQKRALAI
;
A
#
# COMPACT_ATOMS: atom_id res chain seq x y z
N MET A 1 -1.53 -5.43 -31.95
CA MET A 1 -1.34 -4.42 -30.88
C MET A 1 0.02 -4.68 -30.22
N LYS A 2 0.90 -3.67 -30.11
CA LYS A 2 2.20 -3.84 -29.43
C LYS A 2 1.95 -4.08 -27.93
N GLN A 3 2.49 -5.16 -27.37
CA GLN A 3 2.39 -5.41 -25.92
C GLN A 3 3.02 -4.24 -25.15
N PRO A 4 2.39 -3.76 -24.07
CA PRO A 4 2.96 -2.70 -23.25
C PRO A 4 4.28 -3.18 -22.64
N VAL A 5 5.28 -2.29 -22.63
CA VAL A 5 6.59 -2.59 -22.06
C VAL A 5 6.45 -2.82 -20.55
N LYS A 6 6.92 -3.97 -20.07
CA LYS A 6 6.93 -4.29 -18.63
C LYS A 6 7.93 -3.42 -17.87
N VAL A 7 7.63 -3.10 -16.62
CA VAL A 7 8.47 -2.27 -15.75
C VAL A 7 9.88 -2.85 -15.63
N GLY A 8 9.99 -4.14 -15.31
CA GLY A 8 11.28 -4.81 -15.17
C GLY A 8 12.11 -4.82 -16.46
N LEU A 9 11.46 -4.88 -17.63
CA LEU A 9 12.16 -4.82 -18.92
C LEU A 9 12.76 -3.44 -19.17
N LEU A 10 11.98 -2.38 -18.93
CA LEU A 10 12.45 -1.00 -19.06
C LEU A 10 13.62 -0.72 -18.10
N MET A 11 13.48 -1.11 -16.84
CA MET A 11 14.54 -0.94 -15.82
C MET A 11 15.82 -1.67 -16.21
N ARG A 12 15.75 -2.95 -16.64
CA ARG A 12 16.95 -3.71 -17.07
C ARG A 12 17.65 -3.04 -18.25
N ARG A 13 16.89 -2.57 -19.24
CA ARG A 13 17.45 -1.86 -20.40
C ARG A 13 18.22 -0.62 -19.96
N ARG A 14 17.61 0.21 -19.11
CA ARG A 14 18.24 1.45 -18.62
C ARG A 14 19.46 1.21 -17.74
N LEU A 15 19.43 0.20 -16.86
CA LEU A 15 20.59 -0.17 -16.06
C LEU A 15 21.79 -0.56 -16.95
N ARG A 16 21.55 -1.32 -18.03
CA ARG A 16 22.59 -1.70 -18.99
C ARG A 16 23.15 -0.48 -19.74
N GLU A 17 22.27 0.38 -20.25
CA GLU A 17 22.67 1.59 -20.99
C GLU A 17 23.48 2.56 -20.11
N LEU A 18 23.13 2.66 -18.83
CA LEU A 18 23.84 3.52 -17.87
C LEU A 18 25.05 2.84 -17.20
N LYS A 19 25.32 1.56 -17.52
CA LYS A 19 26.35 0.74 -16.86
C LYS A 19 26.23 0.74 -15.34
N ARG A 20 24.99 0.61 -14.83
CA ARG A 20 24.65 0.57 -13.41
C ARG A 20 24.15 -0.80 -12.98
N THR A 21 24.25 -1.07 -11.69
CA THR A 21 23.88 -2.35 -11.08
C THR A 21 22.52 -2.27 -10.36
N PRO A 22 21.81 -3.41 -10.20
CA PRO A 22 20.60 -3.48 -9.38
C PRO A 22 20.82 -3.05 -7.93
N ARG A 23 21.99 -3.36 -7.36
CA ARG A 23 22.39 -2.97 -6.00
C ARG A 23 22.50 -1.45 -5.83
N GLU A 24 23.11 -0.75 -6.78
CA GLU A 24 23.17 0.71 -6.77
C GLU A 24 21.77 1.33 -6.86
N LEU A 25 20.89 0.78 -7.71
CA LEU A 25 19.50 1.22 -7.81
C LEU A 25 18.75 1.00 -6.49
N ALA A 26 18.92 -0.15 -5.85
CA ALA A 26 18.29 -0.46 -4.57
C ALA A 26 18.70 0.55 -3.49
N ALA A 27 20.00 0.86 -3.40
CA ALA A 27 20.53 1.88 -2.51
C ALA A 27 19.94 3.27 -2.80
N ALA A 28 19.87 3.67 -4.07
CA ALA A 28 19.34 4.98 -4.47
C ALA A 28 17.84 5.16 -4.16
N VAL A 29 17.06 4.09 -4.25
CA VAL A 29 15.63 4.09 -3.94
C VAL A 29 15.38 3.90 -2.43
N GLN A 30 16.40 3.43 -1.68
CA GLN A 30 16.31 2.97 -0.30
C GLN A 30 15.30 1.82 -0.14
N VAL A 31 15.51 0.78 -0.93
CA VAL A 31 14.80 -0.51 -0.82
C VAL A 31 15.83 -1.64 -0.73
N SER A 32 15.39 -2.85 -0.38
CA SER A 32 16.27 -4.02 -0.40
C SER A 32 16.71 -4.35 -1.84
N GLU A 33 17.89 -4.99 -1.97
CA GLU A 33 18.36 -5.47 -3.27
C GLU A 33 17.41 -6.54 -3.84
N THR A 34 16.83 -7.38 -2.98
CA THR A 34 15.82 -8.39 -3.35
C THR A 34 14.58 -7.76 -3.97
N TYR A 35 14.12 -6.62 -3.44
CA TYR A 35 12.99 -5.87 -4.00
C TYR A 35 13.23 -5.48 -5.46
N ILE A 36 14.41 -4.90 -5.74
CA ILE A 36 14.78 -4.52 -7.12
C ILE A 36 14.97 -5.78 -7.97
N ALA A 37 15.65 -6.80 -7.47
CA ALA A 37 15.86 -8.05 -8.21
C ALA A 37 14.54 -8.71 -8.63
N ASP A 38 13.54 -8.73 -7.76
CA ASP A 38 12.22 -9.30 -8.06
C ASP A 38 11.42 -8.45 -9.05
N LEU A 39 11.53 -7.11 -8.99
CA LEU A 39 10.95 -6.23 -10.01
C LEU A 39 11.61 -6.43 -11.37
N LEU A 40 12.94 -6.51 -11.40
CA LEU A 40 13.68 -6.76 -12.64
C LEU A 40 13.31 -8.13 -13.21
N ALA A 41 13.20 -9.17 -12.38
CA ALA A 41 12.81 -10.51 -12.81
C ALA A 41 11.32 -10.64 -13.18
N GLY A 42 10.48 -9.67 -12.81
CA GLY A 42 9.03 -9.76 -12.97
C GLY A 42 8.36 -10.76 -12.00
N ARG A 43 9.05 -11.14 -10.93
CA ARG A 43 8.52 -12.01 -9.86
C ARG A 43 7.59 -11.25 -8.91
N ARG A 44 7.79 -9.93 -8.80
CA ARG A 44 6.96 -9.02 -8.00
C ARG A 44 6.06 -8.18 -8.91
N ARG A 45 4.80 -7.99 -8.50
CA ARG A 45 3.89 -7.05 -9.16
C ARG A 45 4.49 -5.63 -9.04
N PRO A 46 4.56 -4.84 -10.11
CA PRO A 46 5.10 -3.49 -10.00
C PRO A 46 4.28 -2.66 -9.01
N PRO A 47 4.90 -1.68 -8.31
CA PRO A 47 4.20 -0.80 -7.39
C PRO A 47 2.97 -0.14 -8.02
N ALA A 48 2.01 0.29 -7.19
CA ALA A 48 0.85 1.01 -7.72
C ALA A 48 1.32 2.27 -8.50
N PRO A 49 0.74 2.61 -9.66
CA PRO A 49 1.29 3.65 -10.54
C PRO A 49 1.44 5.03 -9.90
N GLY A 50 0.62 5.35 -8.89
CA GLY A 50 0.71 6.60 -8.13
C GLY A 50 1.76 6.63 -7.03
N ARG A 51 2.62 5.60 -6.91
CA ARG A 51 3.65 5.48 -5.86
C ARG A 51 4.88 6.35 -6.16
N THR A 52 4.77 7.65 -5.90
CA THR A 52 5.86 8.63 -6.07
C THR A 52 7.06 8.34 -5.17
N ASP A 53 6.82 7.80 -3.97
CA ASP A 53 7.83 7.44 -2.97
C ASP A 53 8.92 6.46 -3.48
N VAL A 54 8.59 5.62 -4.47
CA VAL A 54 9.54 4.73 -5.16
C VAL A 54 9.83 5.18 -6.60
N TYR A 55 8.81 5.57 -7.37
CA TYR A 55 9.01 5.88 -8.78
C TYR A 55 9.82 7.15 -9.02
N ASP A 56 9.72 8.17 -8.17
CA ASP A 56 10.49 9.40 -8.34
C ASP A 56 12.00 9.11 -8.17
N ARG A 57 12.34 8.29 -7.17
CA ARG A 57 13.73 7.86 -6.93
C ARG A 57 14.24 6.96 -8.05
N MET A 58 13.44 6.00 -8.50
CA MET A 58 13.80 5.10 -9.61
C MET A 58 13.99 5.85 -10.93
N THR A 59 13.06 6.73 -11.31
CA THR A 59 13.13 7.49 -12.56
C THR A 59 14.32 8.44 -12.55
N LYS A 60 14.60 9.11 -11.43
CA LYS A 60 15.79 9.95 -11.25
C LYS A 60 17.08 9.15 -11.44
N PHE A 61 17.22 7.98 -10.80
CA PHE A 61 18.41 7.14 -10.93
C PHE A 61 18.59 6.61 -12.36
N LEU A 62 17.50 6.16 -13.00
CA LEU A 62 17.51 5.58 -14.35
C LEU A 62 17.49 6.61 -15.48
N ARG A 63 17.50 7.90 -15.14
CA ARG A 63 17.40 9.03 -16.08
C ARG A 63 16.23 8.83 -17.06
N LEU A 64 15.06 8.53 -16.51
CA LEU A 64 13.80 8.35 -17.21
C LEU A 64 12.88 9.56 -16.98
N HIS A 65 11.91 9.75 -17.87
CA HIS A 65 10.87 10.73 -17.62
C HIS A 65 9.96 10.24 -16.48
N ARG A 66 9.41 11.19 -15.69
CA ARG A 66 8.63 10.90 -14.47
C ARG A 66 7.48 9.92 -14.68
N ASN A 67 6.92 9.88 -15.89
CA ASN A 67 5.76 9.05 -16.23
C ASN A 67 6.12 7.69 -16.85
N ASP A 68 7.39 7.41 -17.19
CA ASP A 68 7.76 6.21 -17.94
C ASP A 68 7.46 4.93 -17.15
N LEU A 69 7.93 4.87 -15.90
CA LEU A 69 7.70 3.72 -15.01
C LEU A 69 6.23 3.62 -14.56
N PRO A 70 5.56 4.70 -14.10
CA PRO A 70 4.12 4.65 -13.80
C PRO A 70 3.24 4.16 -14.94
N THR A 71 3.54 4.58 -16.19
CA THR A 71 2.75 4.18 -17.35
C THR A 71 2.90 2.68 -17.64
N CYS A 72 4.14 2.17 -17.58
CA CYS A 72 4.41 0.73 -17.71
C CYS A 72 3.73 -0.06 -16.58
N ALA A 73 3.81 0.44 -15.34
CA ALA A 73 3.23 -0.20 -14.17
C ALA A 73 1.70 -0.30 -14.28
N ARG A 74 1.04 0.76 -14.77
CA ARG A 74 -0.42 0.76 -14.98
C ARG A 74 -0.82 -0.36 -15.95
N ALA A 75 -0.22 -0.37 -17.14
CA ALA A 75 -0.53 -1.36 -18.17
C ALA A 75 -0.23 -2.79 -17.69
N GLU A 76 0.89 -3.00 -17.01
CA GLU A 76 1.26 -4.31 -16.46
C GLU A 76 0.28 -4.76 -15.36
N ARG A 77 -0.13 -3.88 -14.44
CA ARG A 77 -1.10 -4.22 -13.38
C ARG A 77 -2.50 -4.50 -13.91
N GLU A 78 -2.93 -3.78 -14.94
CA GLU A 78 -4.20 -4.01 -15.65
C GLU A 78 -4.19 -5.40 -16.32
N SER A 79 -3.07 -5.78 -16.95
CA SER A 79 -2.93 -7.11 -17.57
C SER A 79 -2.93 -8.27 -16.56
N LEU A 80 -2.46 -8.03 -15.33
CA LEU A 80 -2.41 -9.05 -14.27
C LEU A 80 -3.78 -9.27 -13.59
N GLY A 81 -4.72 -8.32 -13.71
CA GLY A 81 -6.02 -8.39 -13.04
C GLY A 81 -5.94 -8.41 -11.52
N ALA A 82 -7.06 -8.78 -10.87
CA ALA A 82 -7.13 -9.01 -9.43
C ALA A 82 -6.84 -10.48 -9.10
N ARG A 83 -6.05 -10.74 -8.05
CA ARG A 83 -5.70 -12.11 -7.62
C ARG A 83 -6.88 -12.86 -7.01
N ARG A 84 -7.81 -12.14 -6.38
CA ARG A 84 -9.02 -12.67 -5.75
C ARG A 84 -10.20 -11.79 -6.08
N ARG A 85 -11.36 -12.42 -6.28
CA ARG A 85 -12.64 -11.73 -6.50
C ARG A 85 -13.38 -11.40 -5.20
N ARG A 86 -12.90 -11.90 -4.05
CA ARG A 86 -13.48 -11.71 -2.71
C ARG A 86 -12.37 -11.59 -1.67
N LEU A 87 -12.68 -10.94 -0.54
CA LEU A 87 -11.78 -10.92 0.60
C LEU A 87 -11.70 -12.30 1.25
N HIS A 88 -10.61 -12.51 1.98
CA HIS A 88 -10.50 -13.66 2.85
C HIS A 88 -11.59 -13.61 3.93
N PRO A 89 -12.26 -14.73 4.27
CA PRO A 89 -13.38 -14.72 5.23
C PRO A 89 -13.02 -14.15 6.61
N THR A 90 -11.80 -14.36 7.10
CA THR A 90 -11.36 -13.80 8.39
C THR A 90 -11.23 -12.28 8.34
N VAL A 91 -10.68 -11.73 7.26
CA VAL A 91 -10.58 -10.29 7.03
C VAL A 91 -11.97 -9.67 6.91
N ARG A 92 -12.90 -10.33 6.19
CA ARG A 92 -14.29 -9.87 6.09
C ARG A 92 -14.92 -9.72 7.48
N ARG A 93 -14.76 -10.72 8.36
CA ARG A 93 -15.29 -10.67 9.73
C ARG A 93 -14.67 -9.50 10.50
N ALA A 94 -13.34 -9.42 10.50
CA ALA A 94 -12.62 -8.36 11.21
C ALA A 94 -13.01 -6.95 10.75
N LEU A 95 -13.29 -6.77 9.44
CA LEU A 95 -13.81 -5.52 8.90
C LEU A 95 -15.23 -5.22 9.39
N LEU A 96 -16.13 -6.21 9.37
CA LEU A 96 -17.51 -6.04 9.83
C LEU A 96 -17.59 -5.76 11.33
N ASP A 97 -16.61 -6.21 12.12
CA ASP A 97 -16.53 -5.92 13.56
C ASP A 97 -16.26 -4.43 13.86
N LEU A 98 -15.78 -3.66 12.86
CA LEU A 98 -15.66 -2.20 12.96
C LEU A 98 -16.93 -1.46 12.50
N CYS A 99 -17.95 -2.18 12.02
CA CYS A 99 -19.22 -1.61 11.60
C CYS A 99 -20.24 -1.67 12.76
N GLU A 100 -21.25 -0.80 12.70
CA GLU A 100 -22.36 -0.83 13.67
C GLU A 100 -23.06 -2.21 13.62
N PRO A 101 -23.32 -2.87 14.77
CA PRO A 101 -23.70 -4.29 14.78
C PRO A 101 -24.97 -4.63 14.00
N VAL A 102 -25.98 -3.76 13.99
CA VAL A 102 -27.23 -4.00 13.26
C VAL A 102 -26.98 -3.93 11.76
N LYS A 103 -26.29 -2.88 11.29
CA LYS A 103 -25.88 -2.74 9.89
C LYS A 103 -24.90 -3.82 9.44
N ALA A 104 -23.99 -4.25 10.31
CA ALA A 104 -23.03 -5.31 10.02
C ALA A 104 -23.73 -6.61 9.61
N ARG A 105 -24.87 -6.96 10.25
CA ARG A 105 -25.66 -8.15 9.88
C ARG A 105 -26.30 -8.00 8.49
N THR A 106 -26.88 -6.85 8.19
CA THR A 106 -27.47 -6.55 6.89
C THR A 106 -26.43 -6.57 5.78
N LEU A 107 -25.28 -5.94 6.03
CA LEU A 107 -24.13 -5.94 5.12
C LEU A 107 -23.57 -7.35 4.95
N ALA A 108 -23.39 -8.14 6.01
CA ALA A 108 -22.90 -9.52 5.92
C ALA A 108 -23.74 -10.37 4.95
N ARG A 109 -25.07 -10.26 5.04
CA ARG A 109 -26.00 -10.93 4.11
C ARG A 109 -25.79 -10.45 2.67
N ARG A 110 -25.72 -9.13 2.46
CA ARG A 110 -25.55 -8.52 1.12
C ARG A 110 -24.21 -8.88 0.48
N LEU A 111 -23.13 -8.87 1.26
CA LEU A 111 -21.77 -9.20 0.81
C LEU A 111 -21.62 -10.71 0.51
N GLY A 112 -22.36 -11.57 1.22
CA GLY A 112 -22.39 -13.02 0.98
C GLY A 112 -22.91 -13.40 -0.42
N ASN A 113 -23.81 -12.61 -1.00
CA ASN A 113 -24.37 -12.85 -2.33
C ASN A 113 -23.34 -12.60 -3.45
N THR A 114 -23.48 -13.26 -4.61
CA THR A 114 -22.55 -13.15 -5.77
C THR A 114 -22.34 -11.71 -6.25
N ARG A 115 -23.38 -10.87 -6.14
CA ARG A 115 -23.34 -9.44 -6.52
C ARG A 115 -22.65 -8.54 -5.47
N GLY A 116 -22.44 -9.03 -4.25
CA GLY A 116 -21.83 -8.28 -3.15
C GLY A 116 -20.31 -8.24 -3.16
N ALA A 117 -19.66 -9.08 -3.99
CA ALA A 117 -18.21 -9.19 -4.05
C ALA A 117 -17.49 -7.87 -4.44
N ALA A 118 -18.05 -7.13 -5.40
CA ALA A 118 -17.49 -5.85 -5.83
C ALA A 118 -17.57 -4.80 -4.71
N LEU A 119 -18.72 -4.74 -4.02
CA LEU A 119 -18.91 -3.85 -2.88
C LEU A 119 -17.96 -4.22 -1.71
N GLU A 120 -17.78 -5.51 -1.46
CA GLU A 120 -16.84 -6.01 -0.46
C GLU A 120 -15.40 -5.51 -0.68
N LEU A 121 -14.89 -5.65 -1.91
CA LEU A 121 -13.56 -5.18 -2.28
C LEU A 121 -13.46 -3.65 -2.26
N LEU A 122 -14.53 -2.95 -2.61
CA LEU A 122 -14.58 -1.48 -2.55
C LEU A 122 -14.46 -0.96 -1.11
N ILE A 123 -15.23 -1.54 -0.18
CA ILE A 123 -15.18 -1.18 1.25
C ILE A 123 -13.76 -1.39 1.80
N ALA A 124 -13.17 -2.57 1.56
CA ALA A 124 -11.80 -2.84 1.98
C ALA A 124 -10.79 -1.90 1.31
N GLY A 125 -11.00 -1.56 0.03
CA GLY A 125 -10.18 -0.60 -0.70
C GLY A 125 -10.17 0.78 -0.04
N ARG A 126 -11.34 1.30 0.36
CA ARG A 126 -11.43 2.60 1.05
C ARG A 126 -10.75 2.60 2.41
N LEU A 127 -10.90 1.53 3.18
CA LEU A 127 -10.24 1.42 4.48
C LEU A 127 -8.72 1.29 4.34
N LEU A 128 -8.24 0.55 3.32
CA LEU A 128 -6.83 0.49 2.97
C LEU A 128 -6.30 1.86 2.54
N GLU A 129 -7.02 2.60 1.70
CA GLU A 129 -6.60 3.95 1.26
C GLU A 129 -6.38 4.89 2.43
N VAL A 130 -7.26 4.85 3.44
CA VAL A 130 -7.13 5.62 4.68
C VAL A 130 -5.86 5.23 5.42
N ALA A 131 -5.65 3.93 5.68
CA ALA A 131 -4.46 3.43 6.37
C ALA A 131 -3.16 3.74 5.61
N GLN A 132 -3.16 3.59 4.28
CA GLN A 132 -2.05 3.94 3.40
C GLN A 132 -1.75 5.44 3.43
N GLY A 133 -2.75 6.30 3.62
CA GLY A 133 -2.54 7.73 3.86
C GLY A 133 -1.67 8.03 5.09
N PHE A 134 -1.82 7.25 6.17
CA PHE A 134 -0.94 7.36 7.33
C PHE A 134 0.47 6.88 7.04
N VAL A 135 0.61 5.77 6.32
CA VAL A 135 1.92 5.20 5.98
C VAL A 135 2.70 6.12 5.03
N ARG A 136 2.03 6.78 4.07
CA ARG A 136 2.67 7.82 3.24
C ARG A 136 3.29 8.93 4.09
N ARG A 137 2.50 9.49 5.03
CA ARG A 137 3.01 10.51 5.97
C ARG A 137 4.16 10.00 6.84
N GLN A 138 4.13 8.73 7.23
CA GLN A 138 5.23 8.12 7.98
C GLN A 138 6.50 7.98 7.13
N LEU A 139 6.37 7.64 5.84
CA LEU A 139 7.49 7.55 4.90
C LEU A 139 8.11 8.90 4.56
N ASP A 140 7.36 9.99 4.69
CA ASP A 140 7.86 11.36 4.57
C ASP A 140 8.72 11.77 5.78
N ASP A 141 8.49 11.17 6.96
CA ASP A 141 9.29 11.38 8.18
C ASP A 141 10.41 10.31 8.31
N GLU A 142 11.40 10.38 7.42
CA GLU A 142 12.55 9.46 7.44
C GLU A 142 13.30 9.46 8.79
N VAL A 143 13.39 10.61 9.45
CA VAL A 143 14.02 10.74 10.76
C VAL A 143 13.21 10.00 11.83
N GLY A 144 11.88 10.15 11.81
CA GLY A 144 10.97 9.43 12.71
C GLY A 144 11.08 7.92 12.56
N ILE A 145 11.15 7.41 11.32
CA ILE A 145 11.35 5.98 11.06
C ILE A 145 12.68 5.50 11.66
N ARG A 146 13.78 6.22 11.44
CA ARG A 146 15.10 5.84 11.99
C ARG A 146 15.10 5.80 13.52
N VAL A 147 14.52 6.81 14.16
CA VAL A 147 14.42 6.87 15.63
C VAL A 147 13.58 5.73 16.18
N ALA A 148 12.43 5.43 15.55
CA ALA A 148 11.59 4.30 15.95
C ALA A 148 12.33 2.96 15.78
N ALA A 149 12.98 2.74 14.63
CA ALA A 149 13.75 1.54 14.35
C ALA A 149 14.86 1.33 15.40
N THR A 150 15.62 2.37 15.75
CA THR A 150 16.65 2.28 16.80
C THR A 150 16.06 1.92 18.17
N ARG A 151 14.91 2.50 18.55
CA ARG A 151 14.24 2.20 19.83
C ARG A 151 13.75 0.75 19.90
N GLU A 152 13.28 0.22 18.78
CA GLU A 152 12.78 -1.14 18.64
C GLU A 152 13.87 -2.16 18.32
N GLY A 153 15.15 -1.74 18.26
CA GLY A 153 16.28 -2.61 17.93
C GLY A 153 16.25 -3.17 16.51
N CYS A 154 15.51 -2.51 15.61
CA CYS A 154 15.31 -2.93 14.23
C CYS A 154 16.15 -2.10 13.25
N ASN A 155 16.44 -2.67 12.09
CA ASN A 155 17.10 -1.95 11.01
C ASN A 155 16.11 -0.98 10.33
N TYR A 156 16.55 0.25 10.08
CA TYR A 156 15.78 1.27 9.34
C TYR A 156 15.22 0.73 8.02
N LEU A 157 16.05 0.00 7.26
CA LEU A 157 15.63 -0.49 5.96
C LEU A 157 14.49 -1.50 6.08
N ASP A 158 14.50 -2.36 7.11
CA ASP A 158 13.46 -3.37 7.31
C ASP A 158 12.13 -2.71 7.66
N VAL A 159 12.14 -1.70 8.54
CA VAL A 159 10.94 -0.92 8.87
C VAL A 159 10.40 -0.21 7.62
N ARG A 160 11.27 0.47 6.86
CA ARG A 160 10.88 1.13 5.60
C ARG A 160 10.30 0.13 4.60
N MET A 161 10.92 -1.03 4.44
CA MET A 161 10.44 -2.06 3.52
C MET A 161 9.04 -2.54 3.89
N ARG A 162 8.79 -2.81 5.18
CA ARG A 162 7.45 -3.18 5.66
C ARG A 162 6.39 -2.14 5.30
N LEU A 163 6.69 -0.86 5.47
CA LEU A 163 5.80 0.25 5.09
C LEU A 163 5.56 0.31 3.57
N LEU A 164 6.63 0.18 2.77
CA LEU A 164 6.53 0.23 1.30
C LEU A 164 5.75 -0.94 0.71
N GLU A 165 5.86 -2.13 1.31
CA GLU A 165 5.12 -3.32 0.91
C GLU A 165 3.64 -3.20 1.25
N PHE A 166 3.31 -2.62 2.40
CA PHE A 166 1.91 -2.31 2.73
C PHE A 166 1.27 -1.32 1.75
N LEU A 167 2.01 -0.32 1.27
CA LEU A 167 1.49 0.62 0.26
C LEU A 167 1.16 -0.05 -1.09
N ASP A 168 1.68 -1.25 -1.36
CA ASP A 168 1.31 -2.04 -2.54
C ASP A 168 0.18 -3.04 -2.26
N ALA A 169 -0.23 -3.20 -1.01
CA ALA A 169 -1.34 -4.05 -0.63
C ALA A 169 -2.64 -3.56 -1.28
N SER A 170 -3.38 -4.50 -1.83
CA SER A 170 -4.70 -4.29 -2.42
C SER A 170 -5.72 -5.24 -1.79
N PRO A 171 -7.02 -4.97 -1.89
CA PRO A 171 -8.05 -5.79 -1.25
C PRO A 171 -7.94 -7.29 -1.59
N ASP A 172 -7.51 -7.63 -2.81
CA ASP A 172 -7.35 -9.00 -3.26
C ASP A 172 -6.18 -9.77 -2.62
N VAL A 173 -5.23 -9.09 -1.99
CA VAL A 173 -4.11 -9.70 -1.25
C VAL A 173 -4.15 -9.41 0.24
N LEU A 174 -5.18 -8.73 0.72
CA LEU A 174 -5.31 -8.36 2.13
C LEU A 174 -5.42 -9.61 3.00
N THR A 175 -4.50 -9.74 3.96
CA THR A 175 -4.49 -10.77 5.00
C THR A 175 -4.94 -10.20 6.34
N LEU A 176 -5.22 -11.07 7.31
CA LEU A 176 -5.57 -10.63 8.67
C LEU A 176 -4.40 -9.92 9.35
N GLU A 177 -3.17 -10.40 9.15
CA GLU A 177 -1.95 -9.77 9.66
C GLU A 177 -1.80 -8.32 9.14
N ILE A 178 -1.91 -8.10 7.82
CA ILE A 178 -1.86 -6.76 7.23
C ILE A 178 -2.97 -5.87 7.80
N TYR A 179 -4.17 -6.43 7.99
CA TYR A 179 -5.29 -5.70 8.56
C TYR A 179 -5.01 -5.27 10.02
N GLU A 180 -4.56 -6.18 10.87
CA GLU A 180 -4.28 -5.90 12.29
C GLU A 180 -3.11 -4.91 12.46
N ASP A 181 -2.09 -5.01 11.60
CA ASP A 181 -0.91 -4.13 11.67
C ASP A 181 -1.20 -2.70 11.21
N PHE A 182 -2.01 -2.53 10.16
CA PHE A 182 -2.10 -1.25 9.46
C PHE A 182 -3.47 -0.61 9.47
N VAL A 183 -4.54 -1.40 9.38
CA VAL A 183 -5.91 -0.87 9.25
C VAL A 183 -6.53 -0.72 10.64
N ARG A 184 -6.53 -1.78 11.44
CA ARG A 184 -7.14 -1.81 12.77
C ARG A 184 -6.65 -0.70 13.71
N PRO A 185 -5.35 -0.34 13.75
CA PRO A 185 -4.86 0.70 14.65
C PRO A 185 -5.30 2.12 14.24
N ARG A 186 -5.79 2.30 13.00
CA ARG A 186 -6.13 3.62 12.44
C ARG A 186 -7.62 3.85 12.29
N VAL A 187 -8.40 2.78 12.12
CA VAL A 187 -9.85 2.87 11.95
C VAL A 187 -10.54 2.44 13.26
N ALA A 188 -11.32 3.36 13.83
CA ALA A 188 -12.11 3.12 15.03
C ALA A 188 -13.42 2.43 14.68
N ALA A 189 -14.11 2.95 13.68
CA ALA A 189 -15.36 2.44 13.15
C ALA A 189 -15.55 2.87 11.70
N TRP A 190 -16.44 2.21 10.97
CA TRP A 190 -16.90 2.68 9.67
C TRP A 190 -18.37 2.33 9.44
N ASP A 191 -19.00 3.07 8.53
CA ASP A 191 -20.39 2.89 8.15
C ASP A 191 -20.57 3.17 6.67
N LEU A 192 -21.56 2.54 6.05
CA LEU A 192 -21.95 2.74 4.66
C LEU A 192 -23.45 2.98 4.61
N ASP A 193 -23.82 4.17 4.15
CA ASP A 193 -25.18 4.45 3.75
C ASP A 193 -25.45 3.75 2.42
N LEU A 194 -26.42 2.83 2.40
CA LEU A 194 -26.73 2.01 1.24
C LEU A 194 -27.54 2.76 0.18
N ASP A 195 -28.22 3.83 0.56
CA ASP A 195 -29.06 4.64 -0.32
C ASP A 195 -28.21 5.69 -1.03
N THR A 196 -27.34 6.39 -0.27
CA THR A 196 -26.45 7.42 -0.83
C THR A 196 -25.10 6.87 -1.30
N GLN A 197 -24.77 5.62 -0.95
CA GLN A 197 -23.45 5.02 -1.15
C GLN A 197 -22.30 5.77 -0.44
N ALA A 198 -22.63 6.67 0.49
CA ALA A 198 -21.65 7.42 1.26
C ALA A 198 -21.03 6.54 2.35
N MET A 199 -19.69 6.48 2.38
CA MET A 199 -18.95 5.75 3.41
C MET A 199 -18.37 6.73 4.43
N ARG A 200 -18.73 6.55 5.70
CA ARG A 200 -18.16 7.28 6.83
C ARG A 200 -17.10 6.43 7.49
N ILE A 201 -15.91 6.99 7.70
CA ILE A 201 -14.80 6.31 8.38
C ILE A 201 -14.39 7.16 9.58
N VAL A 202 -14.45 6.57 10.77
CA VAL A 202 -14.02 7.20 12.02
C VAL A 202 -12.60 6.75 12.31
N LEU A 203 -11.69 7.70 12.43
CA LEU A 203 -10.28 7.44 12.72
C LEU A 203 -10.09 7.24 14.23
N ARG A 204 -9.19 6.35 14.62
CA ARG A 204 -8.73 6.29 16.01
C ARG A 204 -7.89 7.53 16.29
N SER A 205 -8.22 8.24 17.37
CA SER A 205 -7.34 9.26 17.94
C SER A 205 -5.99 8.60 18.23
N GLN A 206 -4.97 8.96 17.46
CA GLN A 206 -3.61 8.59 17.81
C GLN A 206 -3.21 9.53 18.96
N GLU A 207 -2.64 9.00 20.04
CA GLU A 207 -1.91 9.88 20.94
C GLU A 207 -0.85 10.62 20.11
N PRO A 208 -0.76 11.96 20.22
CA PRO A 208 0.24 12.70 19.47
C PRO A 208 1.62 12.16 19.82
N ALA A 209 2.46 11.98 18.78
CA ALA A 209 3.86 11.65 18.97
C ALA A 209 4.45 12.62 20.02
N PRO A 210 5.37 12.18 20.90
CA PRO A 210 5.81 12.95 22.07
C PRO A 210 6.34 14.35 21.75
N ARG A 211 6.72 14.63 20.49
CA ARG A 211 7.07 15.98 20.02
C ARG A 211 5.90 16.97 20.00
N GLN A 212 4.69 16.54 19.66
CA GLN A 212 3.50 17.41 19.62
C GLN A 212 2.96 17.72 21.02
N LYS A 213 3.15 16.83 22.01
CA LYS A 213 2.78 17.10 23.42
C LYS A 213 3.53 18.31 24.00
N ARG A 214 4.77 18.59 23.54
CA ARG A 214 5.55 19.75 23.99
C ARG A 214 5.11 21.08 23.36
N ALA A 215 4.52 21.06 22.17
CA ALA A 215 4.04 22.28 21.51
C ALA A 215 2.64 22.71 21.99
N LEU A 216 1.87 21.79 22.57
CA LEU A 216 0.53 22.02 23.11
C LEU A 216 0.51 22.23 24.63
N ALA A 217 1.69 22.21 25.27
CA ALA A 217 1.87 22.44 26.70
C ALA A 217 2.47 23.83 27.00
N ILE A 218 2.39 24.75 26.04
CA ILE A 218 2.75 26.17 26.18
C ILE A 218 1.47 26.99 26.18
#